data_AF-A0A168K271-F1
#
_entry.id   AF-A0A168K271-F1
#
_cell.length_a   1.000
_cell.length_b   1.000
_cell.length_c   1.000
_cell.angle_alpha   90.00
_cell.angle_beta   90.00
_cell.angle_gamma   90.00
#
_symmetry.space_group_name_H-M   'P 1'
#
loop_
_entity.id
_entity.type
_entity.pdbx_description
1 polymer ?
#
loop_
_entity_poly.entity_id
_entity_poly.type
_entity_poly.pdbx_seq_one_letter_code
_entity_poly.pdbx_strand_id
1 'polypeptide(L)' 'MTKLTKIDVSIDLGQPVQEITDIISLVINAHPGQQLSILQALDQHISDAMAALEKAQAEQIKDNIYGTVPTP' A
#
# COMPACT_ATOMS: atom_id res chain seq x y z
N MET A 1 8.61 15.72 26.09
CA MET A 1 9.67 15.27 25.16
C MET A 1 9.13 14.06 24.42
N THR A 2 8.86 14.16 23.12
CA THR A 2 8.42 13.00 22.32
C THR A 2 9.64 12.14 22.04
N LYS A 3 9.65 10.91 22.57
CA LYS A 3 10.74 9.95 22.37
C LYS A 3 10.61 9.38 20.95
N LEU A 4 11.52 9.75 20.06
CA LEU A 4 11.56 9.20 18.71
C LEU A 4 12.16 7.78 18.79
N THR A 5 11.36 6.76 18.49
CA THR A 5 11.85 5.38 18.40
C THR A 5 12.15 5.07 16.93
N LYS A 6 13.42 4.87 16.60
CA LYS A 6 13.86 4.45 15.26
C LYS A 6 14.02 2.93 15.25
N ILE A 7 13.39 2.27 14.29
CA ILE A 7 13.54 0.84 14.05
C ILE A 7 14.11 0.69 12.64
N ASP A 8 15.24 -0.01 12.52
CA ASP A 8 15.83 -0.37 11.23
C ASP A 8 15.49 -1.84 10.95
N VAL A 9 14.79 -2.11 9.84
CA VAL A 9 14.27 -3.44 9.46
C VAL A 9 14.85 -3.84 8.10
N SER A 10 15.32 -5.07 7.97
CA SER A 10 15.67 -5.66 6.67
C SER A 10 14.46 -6.44 6.15
N ILE A 11 14.09 -6.23 4.90
CA ILE A 11 12.85 -6.75 4.29
C ILE A 11 13.22 -7.73 3.17
N ASP A 12 12.71 -8.95 3.23
CA ASP A 12 12.79 -9.91 2.13
C ASP A 12 11.69 -9.68 1.09
N LEU A 13 12.06 -9.05 -0.03
CA LEU A 13 11.13 -8.81 -1.14
C LEU A 13 10.67 -10.10 -1.85
N GLY A 14 11.24 -11.26 -1.52
CA GLY A 14 10.75 -12.57 -1.95
C GLY A 14 9.44 -12.98 -1.29
N GLN A 15 9.07 -12.40 -0.14
CA GLN A 15 7.84 -12.71 0.61
C GLN A 15 7.08 -11.44 1.06
N PRO A 16 6.67 -10.57 0.12
CA PRO A 16 6.24 -9.21 0.44
C PRO A 16 5.03 -9.11 1.39
N VAL A 17 4.07 -10.03 1.28
CA VAL A 17 2.88 -10.02 2.15
C VAL A 17 3.25 -10.37 3.59
N GLN A 18 4.11 -11.38 3.79
CA GLN A 18 4.54 -11.81 5.11
C GLN A 18 5.34 -10.69 5.78
N GLU A 19 6.31 -10.12 5.06
CA GLU A 19 7.15 -9.03 5.59
C GLU A 19 6.35 -7.80 6.01
N ILE A 20 5.40 -7.36 5.18
CA ILE A 20 4.54 -6.21 5.53
C ILE A 20 3.68 -6.54 6.76
N THR A 21 3.16 -7.76 6.86
CA THR A 21 2.37 -8.20 8.02
C THR A 21 3.19 -8.15 9.31
N ASP A 22 4.45 -8.59 9.25
CA ASP A 22 5.35 -8.60 10.41
C ASP A 22 5.71 -7.17 10.84
N ILE A 23 5.94 -6.26 9.89
CA ILE A 23 6.19 -4.84 10.17
C ILE A 23 4.97 -4.18 10.80
N ILE A 24 3.76 -4.41 10.26
CA ILE A 24 2.53 -3.85 10.83
C ILE A 24 2.36 -4.35 12.27
N SER A 25 2.56 -5.65 12.50
CA SER A 25 2.49 -6.27 13.82
C SER A 25 3.47 -5.64 14.82
N LEU A 26 4.71 -5.39 14.39
CA LEU A 26 5.72 -4.71 15.19
C LEU A 26 5.27 -3.28 15.56
N VAL A 27 4.76 -2.52 14.58
CA VAL A 27 4.34 -1.13 14.78
C VAL A 27 3.15 -1.03 15.72
N ILE A 28 2.10 -1.83 15.54
CA ILE A 28 0.92 -1.75 16.41
C ILE A 28 1.22 -2.18 17.84
N ASN A 29 2.12 -3.16 18.03
CA ASN A 29 2.55 -3.60 19.37
C ASN A 29 3.38 -2.53 20.09
N ALA A 30 4.09 -1.67 19.36
CA ALA A 30 4.80 -0.53 19.93
C ALA A 30 3.87 0.65 20.33
N HIS A 31 2.59 0.62 19.92
CA HIS A 31 1.62 1.70 20.15
C HIS A 31 0.35 1.20 20.86
N PRO A 32 0.45 0.74 22.12
CA PRO A 32 -0.70 0.28 22.88
C PRO A 32 -1.74 1.41 23.07
N GLY A 33 -3.01 1.08 22.85
CA GLY A 33 -4.14 2.01 22.90
C GLY A 33 -4.45 2.69 21.56
N GLN A 34 -3.60 2.55 20.54
CA GLN A 34 -3.80 3.15 19.21
C GLN A 34 -3.90 2.11 18.09
N GLN A 35 -3.82 0.81 18.42
CA GLN A 35 -3.71 -0.26 17.42
C GLN A 35 -4.83 -0.23 16.39
N LEU A 36 -6.08 -0.10 16.85
CA LEU A 36 -7.25 -0.06 15.96
C LEU A 36 -7.21 1.17 15.02
N SER A 37 -6.86 2.34 15.56
CA SER A 37 -6.77 3.57 14.75
C SER A 37 -5.68 3.47 13.69
N ILE A 38 -4.54 2.85 14.02
CA ILE A 38 -3.44 2.62 13.08
C ILE A 38 -3.89 1.66 11.98
N LEU A 39 -4.53 0.55 12.33
CA LEU A 39 -5.02 -0.44 11.37
C LEU A 39 -6.09 0.15 10.44
N GLN A 40 -7.01 0.96 10.96
CA GLN A 40 -8.02 1.64 10.14
C GLN A 40 -7.41 2.63 9.15
N ALA A 41 -6.38 3.39 9.58
CA ALA A 41 -5.68 4.29 8.67
C ALA A 41 -4.94 3.52 7.57
N LEU A 42 -4.29 2.40 7.91
CA LEU A 42 -3.63 1.53 6.94
C LEU A 42 -4.63 0.93 5.94
N ASP A 43 -5.78 0.46 6.41
CA ASP A 43 -6.85 -0.09 5.57
C ASP A 43 -7.32 0.93 4.51
N GLN A 44 -7.54 2.19 4.92
CA GLN A 44 -7.91 3.26 3.99
C GLN A 44 -6.80 3.50 2.95
N HIS A 45 -5.54 3.61 3.39
CA HIS A 45 -4.42 3.85 2.47
C HIS A 45 -4.22 2.71 1.47
N ILE A 46 -4.40 1.45 1.90
CA ILE A 46 -4.34 0.29 1.01
C ILE A 46 -5.48 0.33 0.00
N SER A 47 -6.71 0.61 0.46
CA SER A 47 -7.89 0.73 -0.40
C SER A 47 -7.72 1.82 -1.47
N ASP A 48 -7.18 2.98 -1.08
CA ASP A 48 -6.90 4.08 -2.01
C ASP A 48 -5.84 3.70 -3.04
N ALA A 49 -4.77 3.01 -2.62
CA ALA A 49 -3.72 2.53 -3.51
C ALA A 49 -4.26 1.49 -4.51
N MET A 50 -5.12 0.58 -4.05
CA MET A 50 -5.80 -0.39 -4.92
C MET A 50 -6.68 0.31 -5.95
N ALA A 51 -7.51 1.25 -5.52
CA ALA A 51 -8.38 2.02 -6.42
C ALA A 51 -7.58 2.78 -7.50
N ALA A 52 -6.43 3.35 -7.12
CA ALA A 52 -5.53 4.02 -8.07
C ALA A 52 -4.95 3.06 -9.11
N LEU A 53 -4.52 1.86 -8.69
CA LEU A 53 -4.01 0.82 -9.59
C LEU A 53 -5.09 0.27 -10.52
N GLU A 54 -6.30 0.07 -10.02
CA GLU A 54 -7.45 -0.37 -10.84
C GLU A 54 -7.80 0.67 -11.89
N LYS A 55 -7.83 1.96 -11.52
CA LYS A 55 -8.07 3.06 -12.45
C LYS A 55 -6.99 3.12 -13.54
N ALA A 56 -5.71 3.02 -13.16
CA ALA A 56 -4.60 3.04 -14.12
C ALA A 56 -4.69 1.87 -15.11
N GLN A 57 -5.07 0.67 -14.65
CA GLN A 57 -5.29 -0.48 -15.52
C GLN A 57 -6.47 -0.28 -16.47
N ALA A 58 -7.57 0.29 -15.99
CA ALA A 58 -8.74 0.59 -16.82
C ALA A 58 -8.44 1.64 -17.90
N GLU A 59 -7.58 2.63 -17.62
CA GLU A 59 -7.12 3.63 -18.59
C GLU A 59 -6.19 3.03 -19.66
N GLN A 60 -5.27 2.14 -19.27
CA GLN A 60 -4.42 1.40 -20.23
C GLN A 60 -5.23 0.54 -21.20
N ILE A 61 -6.34 -0.06 -20.73
CA ILE A 61 -7.24 -0.84 -21.60
C ILE A 61 -7.97 0.08 -22.60
N LYS A 62 -8.36 1.30 -22.21
CA LYS A 62 -9.01 2.26 -23.11
C LYS A 62 -8.07 2.73 -24.22
N ASP A 63 -6.82 3.06 -23.89
CA ASP A 63 -5.83 3.46 -24.90
C ASP A 63 -5.56 2.34 -25.92
N ASN A 64 -5.61 1.07 -25.49
CA ASN A 64 -5.39 -0.07 -26.38
C ASN A 64 -6.60 -0.37 -27.31
N ILE A 65 -7.82 0.07 -26.95
CA ILE A 65 -9.04 -0.14 -27.77
C ILE A 65 -9.27 1.02 -28.76
N TYR A 66 -8.82 2.23 -28.44
CA TYR A 66 -8.96 3.41 -29.33
C TYR A 66 -7.67 3.75 -30.11
N GLY A 67 -6.58 3.00 -29.92
CA GLY A 67 -5.24 3.29 -30.47
C GLY A 67 -4.94 2.87 -31.92
N THR A 68 -5.92 2.39 -32.72
CA THR A 68 -5.70 2.13 -34.16
C THR A 68 -6.84 2.67 -35.02
N VAL A 69 -6.88 3.99 -35.20
CA VAL A 69 -7.52 4.56 -36.39
C VAL A 69 -6.39 5.07 -37.29
N PRO A 70 -6.02 4.36 -38.37
CA PRO A 70 -5.15 4.95 -39.37
C PRO A 70 -5.93 6.13 -39.98
N THR A 71 -5.42 7.33 -39.75
CA THR A 71 -5.85 8.52 -40.50
C THR A 71 -5.58 8.29 -41.99
N PRO A 72 -6.54 8.61 -42.89
CA PRO A 72 -6.45 8.34 -44.31
C PRO A 72 -5.29 9.05 -45.01
#